data_AF-A0A815FTV6-F1
#
_entry.id   AF-A0A815FTV6-F1
#
_cell.length_a   1.000
_cell.length_b   1.000
_cell.length_c   1.000
_cell.angle_alpha   90.00
_cell.angle_beta   90.00
_cell.angle_gamma   90.00
#
_symmetry.space_group_name_H-M   'P 1'
#
loop_
_entity.id
_entity.type
_entity.pdbx_description
1 polymer ?
#
loop_
_entity_poly.entity_id
_entity_poly.type
_entity_poly.pdbx_seq_one_letter_code
_entity_poly.pdbx_strand_id
1 'polypeptide(L)'
;MPRKKISDIVEGRILQLLRQGYSQPRIVNILKLDGIYVSQRTVSNVKRKIGRQRNSKSKIKIFRKKPSQTPYIIKKVIKKIDVEDPPTQRAIAKDLHISQSTVSNIIKNSGFTLRKKQKVQKLTSSNIMKRRQRSFQLYLRLARGRYKKFITTDEAWFYLDGTGGRRKVCYIKKN
;
A
#
# COMPACT_ATOMS: atom_id res chain seq x y z
N MET A 1 -10.50 25.34 6.12
CA MET A 1 -9.21 25.87 5.60
C MET A 1 -8.26 26.19 6.75
N PRO A 2 -6.95 25.88 6.64
CA PRO A 2 -5.97 26.27 7.65
C PRO A 2 -5.89 27.80 7.74
N ARG A 3 -5.93 28.36 8.95
CA ARG A 3 -5.73 29.81 9.13
C ARG A 3 -4.25 30.15 8.96
N LYS A 4 -3.94 31.28 8.31
CA LYS A 4 -2.56 31.78 8.19
C LYS A 4 -1.92 31.88 9.58
N LYS A 5 -0.71 31.36 9.72
CA LYS A 5 0.08 31.46 10.96
C LYS A 5 0.41 32.93 11.20
N ILE A 6 0.18 33.41 12.42
CA ILE A 6 0.58 34.76 12.84
C ILE A 6 2.10 34.76 13.01
N SER A 7 2.76 35.89 12.75
CA SER A 7 4.20 36.03 13.04
C SER A 7 4.47 35.79 14.53
N ASP A 8 5.53 35.05 14.83
CA ASP A 8 5.88 34.68 16.21
C ASP A 8 6.16 35.94 17.07
N ILE A 9 6.64 37.03 16.45
CA ILE A 9 6.86 38.35 17.09
C ILE A 9 5.53 38.97 17.55
N VAL A 10 4.53 39.00 16.66
CA VAL A 10 3.20 39.55 16.94
C VAL A 10 2.48 38.71 18.00
N GLU A 11 2.62 37.38 17.93
CA GLU A 11 2.08 36.46 18.94
C GLU A 11 2.72 36.70 20.32
N GLY A 12 4.04 36.89 20.39
CA GLY A 12 4.77 37.21 21.62
C GLY A 12 4.30 38.51 22.27
N ARG A 13 4.13 39.57 21.47
CA ARG A 13 3.64 40.88 21.95
C ARG A 13 2.22 40.82 22.49
N ILE A 14 1.33 40.10 21.80
CA ILE A 14 -0.05 39.86 22.28
C ILE A 14 -0.03 39.10 23.63
N LEU A 15 0.82 38.09 23.77
CA LEU A 15 0.94 37.32 25.02
C LEU A 15 1.50 38.17 26.17
N GLN A 16 2.43 39.08 25.89
CA GLN A 16 2.96 40.03 26.88
C GLN A 16 1.85 40.97 27.40
N LEU A 17 1.08 41.58 26.50
CA LEU A 17 0.00 42.50 26.87
C LEU A 17 -1.14 41.76 27.61
N LEU A 18 -1.42 40.51 27.25
CA LEU A 18 -2.36 39.66 27.99
C LEU A 18 -1.87 39.35 29.42
N ARG A 19 -0.57 39.12 29.62
CA ARG A 19 0.03 38.90 30.96
C ARG A 19 -0.04 40.14 31.84
N GLN A 20 0.07 41.33 31.24
CA GLN A 20 -0.08 42.61 31.92
C GLN A 20 -1.55 42.95 32.26
N GLY A 21 -2.51 42.09 31.91
CA GLY A 21 -3.92 42.25 32.28
C GLY A 21 -4.73 43.16 31.37
N TYR A 22 -4.21 43.57 30.22
CA TYR A 22 -4.96 44.42 29.29
C TYR A 22 -6.15 43.69 28.65
N SER A 23 -7.27 44.41 28.48
CA SER A 23 -8.44 43.89 27.78
C SER A 23 -8.18 43.75 26.27
N GLN A 24 -8.86 42.78 25.62
CA GLN A 24 -8.64 42.50 24.19
C GLN A 24 -8.84 43.72 23.27
N PRO A 25 -9.84 44.60 23.48
CA PRO A 25 -9.96 45.84 22.71
C PRO A 25 -8.77 46.78 22.90
N ARG A 26 -8.26 46.90 24.13
CA ARG A 26 -7.14 47.77 24.48
C ARG A 26 -5.83 47.27 23.87
N ILE A 27 -5.64 45.95 23.82
CA ILE A 27 -4.51 45.30 23.13
C ILE A 27 -4.49 45.65 21.64
N VAL A 28 -5.65 45.63 20.97
CA VAL A 28 -5.74 45.98 19.54
C VAL A 28 -5.36 47.45 19.32
N ASN A 29 -5.81 48.35 20.20
CA ASN A 29 -5.46 49.78 20.09
C ASN A 29 -3.97 50.04 20.30
N ILE A 30 -3.35 49.39 21.30
CA ILE A 30 -1.90 49.49 21.56
C ILE A 30 -1.10 48.99 20.36
N LEU A 31 -1.46 47.82 19.82
CA LEU A 31 -0.78 47.27 18.65
C LEU A 31 -0.97 48.14 17.41
N LYS A 32 -2.13 48.78 17.25
CA LYS A 32 -2.39 49.72 16.16
C LYS A 32 -1.52 50.98 16.26
N LEU A 33 -1.24 51.48 17.47
CA LEU A 33 -0.30 52.57 17.71
C LEU A 33 1.14 52.16 17.35
N ASP A 34 1.52 50.92 17.65
CA ASP A 34 2.81 50.32 17.27
C ASP A 34 2.91 49.98 15.76
N GLY A 35 1.90 50.35 14.94
CA GLY A 35 1.86 50.08 13.50
C GLY A 35 1.46 48.64 13.12
N ILE A 36 1.04 47.82 14.08
CA ILE A 36 0.66 46.41 13.88
C ILE A 36 -0.86 46.27 13.85
N TYR A 37 -1.40 45.99 12.67
CA TYR A 37 -2.85 45.80 12.49
C TYR A 37 -3.29 44.38 12.84
N VAL A 38 -4.04 44.24 13.95
CA VAL A 38 -4.54 42.94 14.44
C VAL A 38 -6.02 43.03 14.80
N SER A 39 -6.82 42.05 14.39
CA SER A 39 -8.22 41.98 14.80
C SER A 39 -8.39 41.47 16.25
N GLN A 40 -9.45 41.89 16.95
CA GLN A 40 -9.80 41.34 18.27
C GLN A 40 -9.97 39.80 18.23
N ARG A 41 -10.48 39.26 17.12
CA ARG A 41 -10.62 37.82 16.91
C ARG A 41 -9.26 37.12 16.91
N THR A 42 -8.23 37.76 16.37
CA THR A 42 -6.85 37.25 16.37
C THR A 42 -6.31 37.18 17.80
N VAL A 43 -6.48 38.22 18.60
CA VAL A 43 -6.10 38.25 20.03
C VAL A 43 -6.82 37.15 20.81
N SER A 44 -8.12 36.97 20.58
CA SER A 44 -8.92 35.89 21.21
C SER A 44 -8.42 34.50 20.81
N ASN A 45 -8.06 34.28 19.55
CA ASN A 45 -7.49 33.02 19.10
C ASN A 45 -6.12 32.72 19.73
N VAL A 46 -5.27 33.75 19.93
CA VAL A 46 -3.97 33.64 20.61
C VAL A 46 -4.18 33.32 22.09
N LYS A 47 -5.07 34.04 22.78
CA LYS A 47 -5.46 33.75 24.18
C LYS A 47 -5.91 32.30 24.35
N ARG A 48 -6.72 31.80 23.41
CA ARG A 48 -7.27 30.42 23.42
C ARG A 48 -6.34 29.37 22.80
N LYS A 49 -5.13 29.73 22.36
CA LYS A 49 -4.14 28.83 21.71
C LYS A 49 -4.69 28.04 20.51
N ILE A 50 -5.73 28.54 19.83
CA ILE A 50 -6.45 27.82 18.76
C ILE A 50 -5.55 27.46 17.58
N GLY A 51 -4.60 28.35 17.22
CA GLY A 51 -3.66 28.13 16.13
C GLY A 51 -2.62 27.05 16.43
N ARG A 52 -2.04 27.07 17.64
CA ARG A 52 -1.08 26.05 18.10
C ARG A 52 -1.72 24.68 18.25
N GLN A 53 -2.96 24.60 18.76
CA GLN A 53 -3.69 23.34 18.88
C GLN A 53 -3.98 22.70 17.51
N ARG A 54 -4.37 23.50 16.50
CA ARG A 54 -4.64 23.02 15.13
C ARG A 54 -3.39 22.66 14.33
N ASN A 55 -2.27 23.32 14.60
CA ASN A 55 -0.99 23.10 13.93
C ASN A 55 -0.04 22.21 14.73
N SER A 56 -0.50 21.60 15.82
CA SER A 56 0.30 20.63 16.58
C SER A 56 0.74 19.48 15.66
N LYS A 57 1.99 19.00 15.83
CA LYS A 57 2.56 17.91 15.02
C LYS A 57 1.66 16.66 15.03
N SER A 58 0.98 16.42 16.15
CA SER A 58 -0.07 15.42 16.28
C SER A 58 -1.41 15.92 15.72
N LYS A 59 -1.51 16.12 14.40
CA LYS A 59 -2.83 16.16 13.79
C LYS A 59 -3.50 14.83 14.10
N ILE A 60 -4.52 14.84 14.96
CA ILE A 60 -5.37 13.68 15.21
C ILE A 60 -6.01 13.35 13.86
N LYS A 61 -5.44 12.38 13.14
CA LYS A 61 -6.07 11.84 11.95
C LYS A 61 -7.30 11.09 12.44
N ILE A 62 -8.46 11.73 12.35
CA ILE A 62 -9.74 11.07 12.59
C ILE A 62 -9.91 10.05 11.47
N PHE A 63 -9.42 8.83 11.69
CA PHE A 63 -9.69 7.71 10.81
C PHE A 63 -11.15 7.31 11.02
N ARG A 64 -12.01 7.66 10.05
CA ARG A 64 -13.34 7.06 9.97
C ARG A 64 -13.13 5.57 9.66
N LYS A 65 -13.34 4.70 10.65
CA LYS A 65 -13.37 3.25 10.42
C LYS A 65 -14.49 2.96 9.41
N LYS A 66 -14.16 2.28 8.32
CA LYS A 66 -15.18 1.82 7.37
C LYS A 66 -16.00 0.72 8.07
N PRO A 67 -17.34 0.80 8.10
CA PRO A 67 -18.17 -0.18 8.82
C PRO A 67 -18.01 -1.62 8.28
N SER A 68 -17.65 -1.77 7.00
CA SER A 68 -17.46 -3.06 6.32
C SER A 68 -16.12 -3.76 6.58
N GLN A 69 -15.21 -3.15 7.37
CA GLN A 69 -13.89 -3.71 7.68
C GLN A 69 -13.73 -3.90 9.20
N THR A 70 -14.63 -4.66 9.80
CA THR A 70 -14.45 -5.09 11.19
C THR A 70 -13.26 -6.06 11.29
N PRO A 71 -12.52 -6.05 12.42
CA PRO A 71 -11.41 -7.00 12.63
C PRO A 71 -11.81 -8.46 12.42
N TYR A 72 -13.07 -8.78 12.75
CA TYR A 72 -13.64 -10.11 12.55
C TYR A 72 -13.74 -10.51 11.06
N ILE A 73 -14.27 -9.63 10.20
CA ILE A 73 -14.37 -9.88 8.76
C ILE A 73 -12.97 -9.99 8.16
N ILE A 74 -12.04 -9.12 8.57
CA ILE A 74 -10.65 -9.17 8.11
C ILE A 74 -10.03 -10.54 8.44
N LYS A 75 -10.17 -11.02 9.68
CA LYS A 75 -9.67 -12.33 10.10
C LYS A 75 -10.26 -13.48 9.28
N LYS A 76 -11.57 -13.44 9.00
CA LYS A 76 -12.24 -14.45 8.15
C LYS A 76 -11.74 -14.44 6.71
N VAL A 77 -11.58 -13.25 6.11
CA VAL A 77 -11.04 -13.11 4.76
C VAL A 77 -9.60 -13.63 4.70
N ILE A 78 -8.74 -13.25 5.65
CA ILE A 78 -7.35 -13.74 5.70
C ILE A 78 -7.32 -15.26 5.80
N LYS A 79 -8.13 -15.87 6.69
CA LYS A 79 -8.20 -17.33 6.85
C LYS A 79 -8.58 -18.06 5.54
N LYS A 80 -9.44 -17.47 4.70
CA LYS A 80 -9.80 -18.06 3.41
C LYS A 80 -8.72 -17.91 2.34
N ILE A 81 -7.84 -16.92 2.47
CA ILE A 81 -6.80 -16.61 1.49
C ILE A 81 -5.49 -17.33 1.82
N ASP A 82 -5.24 -17.57 3.11
CA ASP A 82 -4.07 -18.26 3.62
C ASP A 82 -4.20 -19.79 3.48
N VAL A 83 -4.41 -20.24 2.24
CA VAL A 83 -4.55 -21.65 1.83
C VAL A 83 -3.80 -21.82 0.49
N GLU A 84 -3.28 -23.02 0.19
CA GLU A 84 -2.52 -23.28 -1.06
C GLU A 84 -3.27 -22.91 -2.35
N ASP A 85 -4.58 -23.15 -2.35
CA ASP A 85 -5.50 -22.87 -3.46
C ASP A 85 -6.66 -22.00 -2.95
N PRO A 86 -6.46 -20.67 -2.83
CA PRO A 86 -7.47 -19.80 -2.29
C PRO A 86 -8.64 -19.65 -3.27
N PRO A 87 -9.89 -19.59 -2.78
CA PRO A 87 -11.05 -19.33 -3.61
C PRO A 87 -10.99 -17.93 -4.24
N THR A 88 -11.72 -17.72 -5.33
CA THR A 88 -11.77 -16.41 -5.99
C THR A 88 -12.32 -15.33 -5.05
N GLN A 89 -11.89 -14.07 -5.26
CA GLN A 89 -12.40 -12.94 -4.45
C GLN A 89 -13.93 -12.82 -4.50
N ARG A 90 -14.55 -13.18 -5.63
CA ARG A 90 -16.01 -13.21 -5.79
C ARG A 90 -16.65 -14.33 -4.95
N ALA A 91 -16.04 -15.52 -4.90
CA ALA A 91 -16.53 -16.61 -4.06
C ALA A 91 -16.44 -16.24 -2.57
N ILE A 92 -15.32 -15.64 -2.13
CA ILE A 92 -15.16 -15.14 -0.76
C ILE A 92 -16.21 -14.07 -0.44
N ALA A 93 -16.42 -13.14 -1.37
CA ALA A 93 -17.41 -12.08 -1.23
C ALA A 93 -18.84 -12.62 -1.07
N LYS A 94 -19.22 -13.61 -1.89
CA LYS A 94 -20.53 -14.27 -1.83
C LYS A 94 -20.73 -15.01 -0.50
N ASP A 95 -19.73 -15.75 -0.06
CA ASP A 95 -19.76 -16.54 1.17
C ASP A 95 -19.82 -15.67 2.44
N LEU A 96 -19.11 -14.54 2.45
CA LEU A 96 -19.07 -13.62 3.58
C LEU A 96 -20.11 -12.49 3.48
N HIS A 97 -20.98 -12.49 2.46
CA HIS A 97 -21.98 -11.46 2.18
C HIS A 97 -21.40 -10.02 2.18
N ILE A 98 -20.23 -9.85 1.57
CA ILE A 98 -19.55 -8.55 1.41
C ILE A 98 -19.29 -8.25 -0.05
N SER A 99 -19.03 -6.97 -0.37
CA SER A 99 -18.65 -6.61 -1.74
C SER A 99 -17.26 -7.16 -2.10
N GLN A 100 -17.06 -7.53 -3.37
CA GLN A 100 -15.76 -7.99 -3.87
C GLN A 100 -14.68 -6.90 -3.76
N SER A 101 -15.05 -5.61 -3.86
CA SER A 101 -14.11 -4.50 -3.65
C SER A 101 -13.64 -4.42 -2.20
N THR A 102 -14.49 -4.73 -1.23
CA THR A 102 -14.09 -4.85 0.20
C THR A 102 -13.04 -5.95 0.37
N VAL A 103 -13.25 -7.13 -0.22
CA VAL A 103 -12.27 -8.24 -0.19
C VAL A 103 -10.95 -7.79 -0.82
N SER A 104 -10.99 -7.19 -2.00
CA SER A 104 -9.79 -6.68 -2.68
C SER A 104 -9.00 -5.67 -1.83
N ASN A 105 -9.70 -4.75 -1.16
CA ASN A 105 -9.07 -3.78 -0.25
C ASN A 105 -8.44 -4.45 0.97
N ILE A 106 -9.11 -5.46 1.56
CA ILE A 106 -8.55 -6.22 2.69
C ILE A 106 -7.27 -6.93 2.24
N ILE A 107 -7.27 -7.59 1.08
CA ILE A 107 -6.09 -8.27 0.52
C ILE A 107 -4.91 -7.31 0.37
N LYS A 108 -5.16 -6.15 -0.27
CA LYS A 108 -4.14 -5.11 -0.48
C LYS A 108 -3.58 -4.57 0.83
N ASN A 109 -4.45 -4.31 1.80
CA ASN A 109 -4.03 -3.76 3.10
C ASN A 109 -3.31 -4.80 3.97
N SER A 110 -3.62 -6.08 3.81
CA SER A 110 -2.96 -7.18 4.53
C SER A 110 -1.61 -7.60 3.91
N GLY A 111 -1.20 -7.01 2.78
CA GLY A 111 0.09 -7.28 2.15
C GLY A 111 0.13 -8.52 1.25
N PHE A 112 -1.00 -9.16 0.96
CA PHE A 112 -1.05 -10.29 0.04
C PHE A 112 -1.00 -9.81 -1.42
N THR A 113 -0.24 -10.52 -2.27
CA THR A 113 -0.15 -10.22 -3.70
C THR A 113 -0.59 -11.42 -4.54
N LEU A 114 -1.36 -11.16 -5.60
CA LEU A 114 -1.78 -12.20 -6.53
C LEU A 114 -0.61 -12.57 -7.45
N ARG A 115 -0.28 -13.87 -7.50
CA ARG A 115 0.72 -14.43 -8.42
C ARG A 115 0.09 -15.52 -9.27
N LYS A 116 0.42 -15.52 -10.57
CA LYS A 116 0.00 -16.58 -11.48
C LYS A 116 0.82 -17.84 -11.19
N LYS A 117 0.15 -18.98 -10.99
CA LYS A 117 0.84 -20.28 -10.86
C LYS A 117 1.56 -20.62 -12.16
N GLN A 118 2.78 -21.12 -12.07
CA GLN A 118 3.49 -21.68 -13.22
C GLN A 118 2.76 -22.95 -13.67
N LYS A 119 2.59 -23.11 -14.99
CA LYS A 119 2.04 -24.34 -15.53
C LYS A 119 3.09 -25.44 -15.37
N VAL A 120 2.75 -26.46 -14.59
CA VAL A 120 3.60 -27.63 -14.37
C VAL A 120 2.81 -28.89 -14.71
N GLN A 121 3.51 -29.93 -15.14
CA GLN A 121 2.89 -31.24 -15.34
C GLN A 121 2.42 -31.78 -13.98
N LYS A 122 1.17 -32.27 -13.93
CA LYS A 122 0.65 -32.94 -12.74
C LYS A 122 1.41 -34.26 -12.55
N LEU A 123 2.20 -34.36 -11.48
CA LEU A 123 2.94 -35.58 -11.16
C LEU A 123 2.03 -36.56 -10.42
N THR A 124 2.11 -37.83 -10.79
CA THR A 124 1.55 -38.93 -10.00
C THR A 124 2.45 -39.22 -8.80
N SER A 125 1.90 -39.81 -7.73
CA SER A 125 2.67 -40.22 -6.54
C SER A 125 3.86 -41.11 -6.91
N SER A 126 3.65 -42.06 -7.84
CA SER A 126 4.71 -42.91 -8.38
C SER A 126 5.84 -42.10 -9.04
N ASN A 127 5.50 -41.10 -9.85
CA ASN A 127 6.49 -40.25 -10.51
C ASN A 127 7.27 -39.38 -9.51
N ILE A 128 6.61 -38.89 -8.46
CA ILE A 128 7.27 -38.14 -7.36
C ILE A 128 8.32 -39.03 -6.68
N MET A 129 7.94 -40.26 -6.33
CA MET A 129 8.85 -41.21 -5.69
C MET A 129 10.05 -41.55 -6.59
N LYS A 130 9.79 -41.90 -7.86
CA LYS A 130 10.85 -42.17 -8.84
C LYS A 130 11.81 -40.98 -9.00
N ARG A 131 11.28 -39.75 -9.06
CA ARG A 131 12.08 -38.52 -9.14
C ARG A 131 12.94 -38.34 -7.90
N ARG A 132 12.38 -38.48 -6.70
CA ARG A 132 13.10 -38.33 -5.42
C ARG A 132 14.22 -39.35 -5.26
N GLN A 133 13.96 -40.61 -5.62
CA GLN A 133 14.96 -41.67 -5.54
C GLN A 133 16.10 -41.44 -6.56
N ARG A 134 15.76 -41.14 -7.82
CA ARG A 134 16.76 -40.96 -8.89
C ARG A 134 17.56 -39.67 -8.72
N SER A 135 16.95 -38.58 -8.26
CA SER A 135 17.64 -37.29 -8.11
C SER A 135 18.77 -37.36 -7.08
N PHE A 136 18.54 -38.03 -5.95
CA PHE A 136 19.57 -38.19 -4.93
C PHE A 136 20.73 -39.06 -5.42
N GLN A 137 20.43 -40.17 -6.10
CA GLN A 137 21.46 -41.04 -6.68
C GLN A 137 22.27 -40.33 -7.77
N LEU A 138 21.60 -39.53 -8.61
CA LEU A 138 22.27 -38.70 -9.61
C LEU A 138 23.19 -37.66 -8.96
N TYR A 139 22.72 -36.97 -7.90
CA TYR A 139 23.53 -36.02 -7.15
C TYR A 139 24.83 -36.66 -6.62
N LEU A 140 24.73 -37.83 -5.99
CA LEU A 140 25.91 -38.55 -5.47
C LEU A 140 26.90 -38.93 -6.58
N ARG A 141 26.42 -39.24 -7.78
CA ARG A 141 27.25 -39.54 -8.95
C ARG A 141 27.95 -38.30 -9.51
N LEU A 142 27.28 -37.16 -9.49
CA LEU A 142 27.79 -35.87 -9.98
C LEU A 142 28.72 -35.16 -8.98
N ALA A 143 28.60 -35.48 -7.68
CA ALA A 143 29.36 -34.86 -6.59
C ALA A 143 30.88 -35.08 -6.69
N ARG A 144 31.65 -34.25 -5.97
CA ARG A 144 33.13 -34.24 -5.94
C ARG A 144 33.75 -33.96 -7.31
N GLY A 145 33.18 -33.02 -8.06
CA GLY A 145 33.69 -32.60 -9.37
C GLY A 145 33.49 -33.60 -10.51
N ARG A 146 32.85 -34.75 -10.26
CA ARG A 146 32.62 -35.80 -11.26
C ARG A 146 31.64 -35.38 -12.35
N TYR A 147 30.78 -34.39 -12.10
CA TYR A 147 29.88 -33.82 -13.10
C TYR A 147 30.60 -33.35 -14.38
N LYS A 148 31.88 -32.95 -14.29
CA LYS A 148 32.69 -32.52 -15.45
C LYS A 148 32.93 -33.63 -16.48
N LYS A 149 32.73 -34.89 -16.09
CA LYS A 149 32.89 -36.05 -16.98
C LYS A 149 31.57 -36.43 -17.68
N PHE A 150 30.46 -35.78 -17.34
CA PHE A 150 29.16 -36.07 -17.92
C PHE A 150 28.89 -35.14 -19.10
N ILE A 151 28.46 -35.72 -20.21
CA ILE A 151 27.94 -35.01 -21.37
C ILE A 151 26.44 -35.29 -21.41
N THR A 152 25.62 -34.23 -21.48
CA THR A 152 24.17 -34.35 -21.60
C THR A 152 23.73 -33.83 -22.96
N THR A 153 22.91 -34.61 -23.65
CA THR A 153 22.29 -34.24 -24.93
C THR A 153 20.78 -34.17 -24.75
N ASP A 154 20.14 -33.18 -25.35
CA ASP A 154 18.69 -33.07 -25.42
C ASP A 154 18.29 -32.57 -26.82
N GLU A 155 17.11 -32.97 -27.26
CA GLU A 155 16.59 -32.60 -28.58
C GLU A 155 15.61 -31.42 -28.40
N ALA A 156 15.87 -30.33 -29.11
CA ALA A 156 14.99 -29.18 -29.13
C ALA A 156 14.54 -28.89 -30.56
N TRP A 157 13.23 -28.70 -30.74
CA TRP A 157 12.69 -28.22 -32.00
C TRP A 157 13.12 -26.77 -32.23
N PHE A 158 13.79 -26.51 -33.36
CA PHE A 158 13.98 -25.17 -33.88
C PHE A 158 13.00 -24.97 -35.03
N TYR A 159 12.12 -23.98 -34.89
CA TYR A 159 11.26 -23.60 -36.00
C TYR A 159 12.06 -22.71 -36.95
N LEU A 160 12.16 -23.13 -38.21
CA LEU A 160 12.57 -22.23 -39.28
C LEU A 160 11.35 -21.35 -39.62
N ASP A 161 11.58 -20.05 -39.77
CA ASP A 161 10.59 -19.08 -40.25
C ASP A 161 10.27 -19.33 -41.73
N GLY A 162 9.72 -20.51 -42.05
CA GLY A 162 9.27 -20.89 -43.38
C GLY A 162 8.10 -20.01 -43.79
N THR A 163 8.42 -18.85 -44.37
CA THR A 163 7.51 -17.84 -44.91
C THR A 163 6.83 -18.30 -46.21
N GLY A 164 6.13 -19.44 -46.17
CA GLY A 164 5.21 -19.87 -47.24
C GLY A 164 3.73 -19.79 -46.84
N GLY A 165 3.42 -19.79 -45.54
CA GLY A 165 2.05 -19.68 -45.05
C GLY A 165 1.57 -18.23 -44.99
N ARG A 166 0.30 -17.98 -45.35
CA ARG A 166 -0.36 -16.67 -45.17
C ARG A 166 -0.23 -16.22 -43.70
N ARG A 167 0.53 -15.15 -43.45
CA ARG A 167 0.67 -14.54 -42.11
C ARG A 167 -0.66 -13.95 -41.65
N LYS A 168 -1.05 -14.18 -40.38
CA LYS A 168 -2.27 -13.65 -39.74
C LYS A 168 -2.16 -12.19 -39.26
N VAL A 169 -1.21 -11.43 -39.80
CA VAL A 169 -0.91 -10.06 -39.36
C VAL A 169 -0.72 -9.18 -40.58
N CYS A 170 -1.39 -8.02 -40.59
CA CYS A 170 -1.22 -6.96 -41.59
C CYS A 170 -0.63 -5.71 -40.92
N TYR A 171 0.18 -4.95 -41.66
CA TYR A 171 0.63 -3.62 -41.25
C TYR A 171 -0.31 -2.59 -41.85
N ILE A 172 -0.87 -1.71 -41.02
CA ILE A 172 -1.72 -0.60 -41.44
C ILE A 172 -0.89 0.68 -41.33
N LYS A 173 -0.79 1.43 -42.44
CA LYS A 173 -0.16 2.75 -42.45
C LYS A 173 -1.08 3.72 -41.70
N LYS A 174 -0.56 4.36 -40.65
CA LYS A 174 -1.26 5.45 -39.98
C LYS A 174 -1.17 6.69 -40.87
N ASN A 175 -2.34 7.21 -41.26
CA ASN A 175 -2.49 8.62 -41.60
C ASN A 175 -2.53 9.43 -40.30
#